data_AF-A0A2A6PUI9-F1
#
_entry.id   AF-A0A2A6PUI9-F1
#
_cell.length_a   1.000
_cell.length_b   1.000
_cell.length_c   1.000
_cell.angle_alpha   90.00
_cell.angle_beta   90.00
_cell.angle_gamma   90.00
#
_symmetry.space_group_name_H-M   'P 1'
#
loop_
_entity.id
_entity.type
_entity.pdbx_description
1 polymer ?
#
loop_
_entity_poly.entity_id
_entity_poly.type
_entity_poly.pdbx_seq_one_letter_code
_entity_poly.pdbx_strand_id
1 'polypeptide(L)'
;MLFLTVVLVLQYASPARSEESEAERLVHREGRALFDEGHDAYKANDFKTALRKFQQSRIRYASLRLPDDIDKCDRAIHAAACMDRIDEKNLNQLKELVGEPTDKPPRSNDPYVGACLPFPDLSKRVKANIAVLEGQR
;
A
#
# COMPACT_ATOMS: atom_id res chain seq x y z
N MET A 1 -19.65 48.83 52.80
CA MET A 1 -19.48 47.37 52.74
C MET A 1 -19.40 46.96 51.28
N LEU A 2 -18.22 46.58 50.83
CA LEU A 2 -17.88 46.21 49.45
C LEU A 2 -17.59 44.70 49.45
N PHE A 3 -18.42 43.92 48.76
CA PHE A 3 -18.04 42.56 48.37
C PHE A 3 -18.44 42.37 46.91
N LEU A 4 -17.49 42.67 46.02
CA LEU A 4 -17.56 42.36 44.60
C LEU A 4 -16.90 40.97 44.45
N THR A 5 -17.71 39.92 44.36
CA THR A 5 -17.22 38.56 44.07
C THR A 5 -16.90 38.47 42.58
N VAL A 6 -15.61 38.44 42.28
CA VAL A 6 -15.06 38.19 40.95
C VAL A 6 -15.36 36.75 40.56
N VAL A 7 -16.23 36.56 39.57
CA VAL A 7 -16.48 35.25 38.94
C VAL A 7 -15.33 34.99 37.97
N LEU A 8 -14.37 34.16 38.39
CA LEU A 8 -13.28 33.68 37.53
C LEU A 8 -13.84 32.60 36.59
N VAL A 9 -14.25 33.00 35.38
CA VAL A 9 -14.59 32.06 34.30
C VAL A 9 -13.28 31.50 33.74
N LEU A 10 -12.84 30.36 34.26
CA LEU A 10 -11.82 29.53 33.63
C LEU A 10 -12.37 29.01 32.30
N GLN A 11 -11.99 29.67 31.21
CA GLN A 11 -12.16 29.16 29.84
C GLN A 11 -11.33 27.88 29.69
N TYR A 12 -11.97 26.72 29.80
CA TYR A 12 -11.42 25.45 29.33
C TYR A 12 -11.38 25.49 27.80
N ALA A 13 -10.30 26.00 27.22
CA ALA A 13 -9.95 25.68 25.84
C ALA A 13 -9.61 24.18 25.80
N SER A 14 -10.49 23.37 25.20
CA SER A 14 -10.33 21.92 25.12
C SER A 14 -9.05 21.53 24.36
N PRO A 15 -8.05 20.88 25.00
CA PRO A 15 -6.80 20.46 24.35
C PRO A 15 -7.00 19.32 23.32
N ALA A 16 -8.14 18.62 23.36
CA ALA A 16 -8.41 17.46 22.52
C ALA A 16 -8.31 17.73 21.00
N ARG A 17 -8.68 18.93 20.55
CA ARG A 17 -8.74 19.27 19.12
C ARG A 17 -7.36 19.59 18.52
N SER A 18 -6.41 20.07 19.34
CA SER A 18 -5.03 20.30 18.90
C SER A 18 -4.23 19.01 18.86
N GLU A 19 -4.45 18.10 19.80
CA GLU A 19 -3.78 16.79 19.86
C GLU A 19 -4.23 15.85 18.73
N GLU A 20 -5.53 15.85 18.39
CA GLU A 20 -6.07 15.08 17.27
C GLU A 20 -5.43 15.50 15.93
N SER A 21 -5.22 16.82 15.73
CA SER A 21 -4.55 17.35 14.53
C SER A 21 -3.04 17.02 14.47
N GLU A 22 -2.35 16.94 15.61
CA GLU A 22 -0.94 16.56 15.64
C GLU A 22 -0.73 15.06 15.38
N ALA A 23 -1.60 14.21 15.92
CA ALA A 23 -1.59 12.77 15.67
C ALA A 23 -1.83 12.46 14.18
N GLU A 24 -2.81 13.13 13.55
CA GLU A 24 -3.07 13.00 12.11
C GLU A 24 -1.84 13.42 11.27
N ARG A 25 -1.21 14.55 11.60
CA ARG A 25 0.01 15.02 10.92
C ARG A 25 1.18 14.06 11.09
N LEU A 26 1.30 13.41 12.26
CA LEU A 26 2.32 12.40 12.49
C LEU A 26 2.09 11.17 11.61
N VAL A 27 0.87 10.62 11.62
CA VAL A 27 0.52 9.44 10.80
C VAL A 27 0.69 9.72 9.31
N HIS A 28 0.33 10.93 8.85
CA HIS A 28 0.57 11.32 7.46
C HIS A 28 2.07 11.39 7.13
N ARG A 29 2.90 11.94 8.03
CA ARG A 29 4.37 12.00 7.83
C ARG A 29 4.98 10.60 7.79
N GLU A 30 4.57 9.71 8.68
CA GLU A 30 5.00 8.30 8.67
C GLU A 30 4.59 7.58 7.39
N GLY A 31 3.33 7.76 6.95
CA GLY A 31 2.83 7.19 5.70
C GLY A 31 3.64 7.65 4.50
N ARG A 32 4.01 8.94 4.45
CA ARG A 32 4.85 9.50 3.38
C ARG A 32 6.26 8.93 3.41
N ALA A 33 6.91 8.90 4.57
CA ALA A 33 8.26 8.36 4.71
C ALA A 33 8.33 6.89 4.24
N LEU A 34 7.34 6.07 4.63
CA LEU A 34 7.24 4.68 4.18
C LEU A 34 7.03 4.57 2.67
N PHE A 35 6.24 5.47 2.07
CA PHE A 35 6.04 5.50 0.62
C PHE A 35 7.35 5.84 -0.11
N ASP A 36 8.08 6.84 0.37
CA ASP A 36 9.35 7.27 -0.22
C ASP A 36 10.41 6.16 -0.11
N GLU A 37 10.54 5.51 1.06
CA GLU A 37 11.41 4.35 1.24
C GLU A 37 11.03 3.18 0.31
N GLY A 38 9.74 2.95 0.08
CA GLY A 38 9.27 1.96 -0.87
C GLY A 38 9.65 2.30 -2.31
N HIS A 39 9.59 3.59 -2.65
CA HIS A 39 9.99 4.07 -3.97
C HIS A 39 11.50 3.95 -4.20
N ASP A 40 12.32 4.23 -3.18
CA ASP A 40 13.77 4.03 -3.24
C ASP A 40 14.13 2.55 -3.41
N ALA A 41 13.47 1.65 -2.67
CA ALA A 41 13.63 0.21 -2.85
C ALA A 41 13.21 -0.24 -4.25
N TYR A 42 12.12 0.30 -4.79
CA TYR A 42 11.67 0.00 -6.15
C TYR A 42 12.71 0.41 -7.21
N LYS A 43 13.29 1.61 -7.08
CA LYS A 43 14.38 2.07 -7.96
C LYS A 43 15.64 1.21 -7.86
N ALA A 44 15.90 0.63 -6.69
CA ALA A 44 16.99 -0.31 -6.47
C ALA A 44 16.69 -1.73 -6.99
N ASN A 45 15.51 -1.97 -7.60
CA ASN A 45 14.99 -3.29 -7.99
C ASN A 45 14.78 -4.26 -6.80
N ASP A 46 14.71 -3.76 -5.57
CA ASP A 46 14.30 -4.55 -4.40
C ASP A 46 12.77 -4.49 -4.26
N PHE A 47 12.09 -5.17 -5.19
CA PHE A 47 10.63 -5.14 -5.30
C PHE A 47 9.92 -5.72 -4.08
N LYS A 48 10.53 -6.73 -3.43
CA LYS A 48 10.01 -7.31 -2.20
C LYS A 48 9.99 -6.31 -1.05
N THR A 49 11.09 -5.56 -0.87
CA THR A 49 11.12 -4.49 0.13
C THR A 49 10.17 -3.37 -0.24
N ALA A 50 10.12 -2.96 -1.51
CA ALA A 50 9.21 -1.94 -2.00
C ALA A 50 7.75 -2.29 -1.69
N LEU A 51 7.32 -3.51 -2.03
CA LEU A 51 5.97 -4.02 -1.76
C LEU A 51 5.60 -3.91 -0.28
N ARG A 52 6.47 -4.38 0.61
CA ARG A 52 6.26 -4.30 2.06
C ARG A 52 6.12 -2.86 2.53
N LYS A 53 6.95 -1.95 2.03
CA LYS A 53 6.92 -0.52 2.41
C LYS A 53 5.65 0.18 1.93
N PHE A 54 5.21 -0.09 0.70
CA PHE A 54 3.94 0.43 0.20
C PHE A 54 2.73 -0.11 0.97
N GLN A 55 2.71 -1.39 1.35
CA GLN A 55 1.67 -1.94 2.22
C GLN A 55 1.63 -1.26 3.60
N GLN A 56 2.80 -1.02 4.21
CA GLN A 56 2.89 -0.30 5.47
C GLN A 56 2.38 1.15 5.34
N SER A 57 2.76 1.84 4.26
CA SER A 57 2.27 3.19 3.94
C SER A 57 0.74 3.22 3.78
N ARG A 58 0.18 2.27 3.02
CA ARG A 58 -1.27 2.11 2.83
C ARG A 58 -2.01 1.96 4.15
N ILE A 59 -1.48 1.16 5.09
CA ILE A 59 -2.10 0.96 6.41
C ILE A 59 -2.14 2.28 7.18
N ARG A 60 -1.10 3.11 7.11
CA ARG A 60 -1.10 4.45 7.72
C ARG A 60 -2.20 5.32 7.12
N TYR A 61 -2.25 5.43 5.79
CA TYR A 61 -3.29 6.24 5.13
C TYR A 61 -4.71 5.71 5.32
N ALA A 62 -4.90 4.39 5.43
CA ALA A 62 -6.19 3.79 5.78
C ALA A 62 -6.68 4.19 7.17
N SER A 63 -5.78 4.33 8.16
CA SER A 63 -6.16 4.79 9.51
C SER A 63 -6.69 6.23 9.52
N LEU A 64 -6.28 7.05 8.55
CA LEU A 64 -6.75 8.42 8.35
C LEU A 64 -7.86 8.55 7.30
N ARG A 65 -8.28 7.44 6.67
CA ARG A 65 -9.28 7.41 5.58
C ARG A 65 -8.94 8.39 4.45
N LEU A 66 -7.69 8.37 3.99
CA LEU A 66 -7.20 9.21 2.89
C LEU A 66 -7.27 8.46 1.55
N PRO A 67 -8.38 8.55 0.78
CA PRO A 67 -8.60 7.71 -0.40
C PRO A 67 -7.53 7.92 -1.48
N ASP A 68 -7.16 9.17 -1.78
CA ASP A 68 -6.19 9.47 -2.84
C ASP A 68 -4.80 8.87 -2.57
N ASP A 69 -4.38 8.83 -1.29
CA ASP A 69 -3.09 8.28 -0.90
C ASP A 69 -3.13 6.74 -0.79
N ILE A 70 -4.29 6.18 -0.41
CA ILE A 70 -4.53 4.73 -0.50
C ILE A 70 -4.45 4.28 -1.96
N ASP A 71 -5.10 4.98 -2.89
CA ASP A 71 -5.08 4.64 -4.32
C ASP A 71 -3.66 4.72 -4.91
N LYS A 72 -2.85 5.70 -4.48
CA LYS A 72 -1.42 5.76 -4.85
C LYS A 72 -0.67 4.53 -4.34
N CYS A 73 -0.90 4.14 -3.09
CA CYS A 73 -0.27 2.95 -2.52
C CYS A 73 -0.72 1.68 -3.24
N ASP A 74 -2.00 1.55 -3.57
CA ASP A 74 -2.53 0.37 -4.27
C ASP A 74 -1.89 0.22 -5.65
N ARG A 75 -1.77 1.31 -6.43
CA ARG A 75 -1.03 1.26 -7.71
C ARG A 75 0.44 0.87 -7.53
N ALA A 76 1.10 1.38 -6.50
CA ALA A 76 2.50 1.05 -6.22
C ALA A 76 2.67 -0.41 -5.75
N ILE A 77 1.73 -0.93 -4.96
CA ILE A 77 1.65 -2.33 -4.53
C ILE A 77 1.49 -3.24 -5.76
N HIS A 78 0.55 -2.94 -6.66
CA HIS A 78 0.38 -3.70 -7.91
C HIS A 78 1.68 -3.72 -8.72
N ALA A 79 2.33 -2.56 -8.89
CA ALA A 79 3.58 -2.47 -9.65
C ALA A 79 4.71 -3.30 -9.03
N ALA A 80 4.92 -3.17 -7.71
CA ALA A 80 5.96 -3.90 -7.00
C ALA A 80 5.68 -5.41 -6.98
N ALA A 81 4.45 -5.82 -6.70
CA ALA A 81 4.05 -7.23 -6.67
C ALA A 81 4.19 -7.90 -8.03
N CYS A 82 3.84 -7.21 -9.12
CA CYS A 82 4.04 -7.71 -10.48
C CYS A 82 5.53 -7.90 -10.77
N MET A 83 6.34 -6.88 -10.50
CA MET A 83 7.79 -6.91 -10.79
C MET A 83 8.55 -7.93 -9.93
N ASP A 84 8.16 -8.14 -8.68
CA ASP A 84 8.80 -9.10 -7.76
C ASP A 84 8.78 -10.55 -8.31
N ARG A 85 7.72 -10.92 -9.05
CA ARG A 85 7.49 -12.29 -9.51
C ARG A 85 7.38 -12.43 -11.03
N ILE A 86 7.67 -11.37 -11.81
CA ILE A 86 7.48 -11.38 -13.27
C ILE A 86 8.33 -12.43 -13.99
N ASP A 87 9.48 -12.79 -13.41
CA ASP A 87 10.43 -13.78 -13.93
C ASP A 87 10.42 -15.11 -13.15
N GLU A 88 9.35 -15.36 -12.39
CA GLU A 88 9.15 -16.60 -11.65
C GLU A 88 9.02 -17.79 -12.61
N LYS A 89 9.54 -18.96 -12.21
CA LYS A 89 9.52 -20.18 -13.04
C LYS A 89 8.37 -21.12 -12.69
N ASN A 90 7.60 -20.76 -11.67
CA ASN A 90 6.41 -21.50 -11.26
C ASN A 90 5.17 -20.99 -12.00
N LEU A 91 4.56 -21.88 -12.80
CA LEU A 91 3.39 -21.56 -13.62
C LEU A 91 2.22 -21.00 -12.80
N ASN A 92 1.90 -21.58 -11.65
CA ASN A 92 0.78 -21.11 -10.82
C ASN A 92 1.05 -19.70 -10.29
N GLN A 93 2.30 -19.39 -9.96
CA GLN A 93 2.68 -18.09 -9.47
C GLN A 93 2.55 -17.00 -10.55
N LEU A 94 2.91 -17.31 -11.80
CA LEU A 94 2.68 -16.38 -12.91
C LEU A 94 1.19 -16.21 -13.21
N LYS A 95 0.39 -17.28 -13.13
CA LYS A 95 -1.07 -17.23 -13.32
C LYS A 95 -1.75 -16.32 -12.30
N GLU A 96 -1.31 -16.35 -11.03
CA GLU A 96 -1.80 -15.43 -9.99
C GLU A 96 -1.64 -13.97 -10.41
N LEU A 97 -0.50 -13.59 -10.98
CA LEU A 97 -0.20 -12.20 -11.37
C LEU A 97 -1.16 -11.63 -12.41
N VAL A 98 -1.76 -12.49 -13.24
CA VAL A 98 -2.72 -12.12 -14.29
C VAL A 98 -4.15 -12.56 -13.97
N GLY A 99 -4.41 -13.04 -12.75
CA GLY A 99 -5.74 -13.46 -12.30
C GLY A 99 -6.27 -14.72 -13.01
N GLU A 100 -5.39 -15.55 -13.56
CA GLU A 100 -5.77 -16.82 -14.15
C GLU A 100 -6.02 -17.89 -13.06
N PRO A 101 -6.89 -18.88 -13.32
CA PRO A 101 -7.14 -19.98 -12.37
C PRO A 101 -5.85 -20.75 -12.06
N THR A 102 -5.65 -21.02 -10.77
CA THR A 102 -4.55 -21.83 -10.24
C THR A 102 -5.07 -23.13 -9.65
N ASP A 103 -4.17 -24.11 -9.47
CA ASP A 103 -4.53 -25.40 -8.85
C ASP A 103 -5.06 -25.25 -7.41
N LYS A 104 -4.59 -24.22 -6.70
CA LYS A 104 -5.04 -23.85 -5.36
C LYS A 104 -5.38 -22.38 -5.34
N PRO A 105 -6.57 -21.99 -4.87
CA PRO A 105 -6.93 -20.59 -4.81
C PRO A 105 -5.99 -19.84 -3.86
N PRO A 106 -5.59 -18.61 -4.21
CA PRO A 106 -4.74 -17.78 -3.37
C PRO A 106 -5.46 -17.36 -2.08
N ARG A 107 -4.69 -16.91 -1.09
CA ARG A 107 -5.27 -16.36 0.15
C ARG A 107 -6.04 -15.08 -0.16
N SER A 108 -7.09 -14.80 0.62
CA SER A 108 -7.76 -13.50 0.52
C SER A 108 -6.75 -12.39 0.86
N ASN A 109 -6.76 -11.31 0.05
CA ASN A 109 -5.85 -10.17 0.14
C ASN A 109 -4.38 -10.45 -0.21
N ASP A 110 -4.09 -11.51 -0.97
CA ASP A 110 -2.77 -11.72 -1.51
C ASP A 110 -2.41 -10.59 -2.51
N PRO A 111 -1.33 -9.82 -2.28
CA PRO A 111 -0.97 -8.67 -3.11
C PRO A 111 -0.55 -9.02 -4.54
N TYR A 112 -0.27 -10.30 -4.81
CA TYR A 112 0.16 -10.75 -6.12
C TYR A 112 -1.02 -11.04 -7.06
N VAL A 113 -2.22 -11.29 -6.53
CA VAL A 113 -3.37 -11.68 -7.34
C VAL A 113 -3.80 -10.51 -8.23
N GLY A 114 -3.72 -10.72 -9.55
CA GLY A 114 -4.01 -9.70 -10.53
C GLY A 114 -3.03 -8.51 -10.49
N ALA A 115 -1.87 -8.66 -9.87
CA ALA A 115 -0.90 -7.57 -9.70
C ALA A 115 -0.49 -6.91 -11.03
N CYS A 116 -0.39 -7.70 -12.10
CA CYS A 116 0.00 -7.20 -13.41
C CYS A 116 -1.17 -6.66 -14.24
N LEU A 117 -2.44 -6.89 -13.85
CA LEU A 117 -3.61 -6.52 -14.66
C LEU A 117 -3.71 -5.01 -14.96
N PRO A 118 -3.37 -4.10 -14.02
CA PRO A 118 -3.34 -2.67 -14.32
C PRO A 118 -2.26 -2.25 -15.34
N PHE A 119 -1.30 -3.13 -15.66
CA PHE A 119 -0.16 -2.84 -16.53
C PHE A 119 -0.20 -3.74 -17.77
N PRO A 120 -0.79 -3.28 -18.90
CA PRO A 120 -0.98 -4.11 -20.09
C PRO A 120 0.31 -4.77 -20.61
N ASP A 121 1.42 -4.04 -20.61
CA ASP A 121 2.71 -4.54 -21.09
C ASP A 121 3.27 -5.64 -20.19
N LEU A 122 3.16 -5.49 -18.86
CA LEU A 122 3.61 -6.50 -17.91
C LEU A 122 2.70 -7.72 -17.94
N SER A 123 1.38 -7.52 -18.02
CA SER A 123 0.41 -8.59 -18.23
C SER A 123 0.73 -9.41 -19.49
N LYS A 124 1.04 -8.73 -20.60
CA LYS A 124 1.43 -9.39 -21.86
C LYS A 124 2.72 -10.19 -21.70
N ARG A 125 3.73 -9.64 -21.01
CA ARG A 125 4.99 -10.34 -20.71
C ARG A 125 4.75 -11.60 -19.87
N VAL A 126 3.97 -11.50 -18.79
CA VAL A 126 3.64 -12.66 -17.94
C VAL A 126 2.91 -13.74 -18.74
N LYS A 127 1.92 -13.37 -19.56
CA LYS A 127 1.21 -14.34 -20.43
C LYS A 127 2.15 -15.04 -21.42
N ALA A 128 3.13 -14.33 -21.96
CA ALA A 128 4.14 -14.95 -22.81
C ALA A 128 5.01 -15.96 -22.02
N ASN A 129 5.42 -15.62 -20.80
CA ASN A 129 6.17 -16.54 -19.93
C ASN A 129 5.34 -17.79 -19.58
N ILE A 130 4.05 -17.63 -19.27
CA ILE A 130 3.10 -18.73 -19.04
C ILE A 130 3.07 -19.67 -20.26
N ALA A 131 2.85 -19.14 -21.46
CA ALA A 131 2.77 -19.94 -22.68
C ALA A 131 4.05 -20.73 -22.96
N VAL A 132 5.22 -20.13 -22.68
CA VAL A 132 6.52 -20.81 -22.81
C VAL A 132 6.62 -21.98 -21.83
N LEU A 133 6.25 -21.79 -20.57
CA LEU A 133 6.32 -22.85 -19.55
C LEU A 133 5.31 -23.98 -19.80
N GLU A 134 4.12 -23.66 -20.34
CA GLU A 134 3.12 -24.66 -20.72
C GLU A 134 3.57 -25.50 -21.92
N GLY A 135 4.23 -24.89 -22.92
CA GLY A 135 4.77 -25.61 -24.06
C GLY A 135 6.00 -26.49 -23.77
N GLN A 136 6.58 -26.38 -22.56
CA GLN A 136 7.70 -27.21 -22.10
C GLN A 136 7.26 -28.48 -21.34
N ARG A 137 5.96 -28.64 -21.08
CA ARG A 137 5.37 -29.81 -20.39
C ARG A 137 4.92 -30.86 -21.39
#